data_AF-D5EWD8-F1
#
_entry.id   AF-D5EWD8-F1
#
_cell.length_a   1.000
_cell.length_b   1.000
_cell.length_c   1.000
_cell.angle_alpha   90.00
_cell.angle_beta   90.00
_cell.angle_gamma   90.00
#
_symmetry.space_group_name_H-M   'P 1'
#
loop_
_entity.id
_entity.type
_entity.pdbx_description
1 polymer ?
#
loop_
_entity_poly.entity_id
_entity_poly.type
_entity_poly.pdbx_seq_one_letter_code
_entity_poly.pdbx_strand_id
1 'polypeptide(L)'
;MEQKFSNNSIDLQVLRAIIAEHILFQFRSRYLDLHCATARERYELLLRRCPGIVHHLALQDLASFLCVTPNYLSTIRKDITFETKK
;
A
#
# COMPACT_ATOMS: atom_id res chain seq x y z
N MET A 1 -42.02 -12.13 2.30
CA MET A 1 -40.95 -11.77 3.26
C MET A 1 -39.65 -12.53 3.01
N GLU A 2 -39.67 -13.64 2.25
CA GLU A 2 -38.49 -14.48 1.97
C GLU A 2 -37.52 -13.92 0.89
N GLN A 3 -38.00 -13.10 -0.05
CA GLN A 3 -37.15 -12.56 -1.12
C GLN A 3 -36.05 -11.59 -0.64
N LYS A 4 -36.27 -10.85 0.46
CA LYS A 4 -35.26 -9.93 1.01
C LYS A 4 -34.09 -10.66 1.66
N PHE A 5 -34.31 -11.85 2.23
CA PHE A 5 -33.27 -12.61 2.93
C PHE A 5 -32.27 -13.24 1.94
N SER A 6 -32.77 -13.73 0.79
CA SER A 6 -31.93 -14.32 -0.26
C SER A 6 -31.07 -13.27 -0.96
N ASN A 7 -31.65 -12.11 -1.33
CA ASN A 7 -30.89 -11.03 -1.98
C ASN A 7 -29.74 -10.51 -1.10
N ASN A 8 -29.97 -10.35 0.20
CA ASN A 8 -28.94 -9.87 1.13
C ASN A 8 -27.73 -10.83 1.23
N SER A 9 -27.97 -12.14 1.06
CA SER A 9 -26.90 -13.14 1.04
C SER A 9 -26.06 -13.07 -0.24
N ILE A 10 -26.69 -12.80 -1.39
CA ILE A 10 -26.01 -12.66 -2.68
C ILE A 10 -25.18 -11.37 -2.69
N ASP A 11 -25.75 -10.26 -2.21
CA ASP A 11 -25.06 -8.97 -2.11
C ASP A 11 -23.81 -9.05 -1.21
N LEU A 12 -23.91 -9.78 -0.09
CA LEU A 12 -22.76 -10.04 0.77
C LEU A 12 -21.69 -10.88 0.07
N GLN A 13 -22.07 -11.90 -0.72
CA GLN A 13 -21.09 -12.71 -1.46
C GLN A 13 -20.39 -11.90 -2.56
N VAL A 14 -21.14 -11.05 -3.26
CA VAL A 14 -20.56 -10.13 -4.26
C VAL A 14 -19.61 -9.13 -3.60
N LEU A 15 -20.01 -8.52 -2.48
CA LEU A 15 -19.14 -7.62 -1.72
C LEU A 15 -17.86 -8.32 -1.26
N ARG A 16 -17.98 -9.55 -0.77
CA ARG A 16 -16.82 -10.37 -0.36
C ARG A 16 -15.89 -10.64 -1.55
N ALA A 17 -16.43 -10.95 -2.72
CA ALA A 17 -15.63 -11.16 -3.93
C ALA A 17 -14.89 -9.89 -4.35
N ILE A 18 -15.57 -8.74 -4.35
CA ILE A 18 -14.96 -7.44 -4.69
C ILE A 18 -13.83 -7.09 -3.72
N ILE A 19 -14.05 -7.25 -2.41
CA ILE A 19 -13.02 -7.01 -1.39
C ILE A 19 -11.84 -7.96 -1.58
N ALA A 20 -12.10 -9.25 -1.79
CA ALA A 20 -11.05 -10.25 -2.00
C ALA A 20 -10.22 -9.94 -3.25
N GLU A 21 -10.86 -9.60 -4.37
CA GLU A 21 -10.19 -9.21 -5.61
C GLU A 21 -9.35 -7.95 -5.41
N HIS A 22 -9.89 -6.93 -4.75
CA HIS A 22 -9.15 -5.72 -4.45
C HIS A 22 -7.91 -6.00 -3.61
N ILE A 23 -8.05 -6.77 -2.52
CA ILE A 23 -6.93 -7.14 -1.66
C ILE A 23 -5.88 -7.93 -2.47
N LEU A 24 -6.30 -8.92 -3.26
CA LEU A 24 -5.41 -9.73 -4.08
C LEU A 24 -4.64 -8.86 -5.10
N PHE A 25 -5.32 -7.92 -5.74
CA PHE A 25 -4.69 -6.97 -6.67
C PHE A 25 -3.63 -6.12 -5.97
N GLN A 26 -3.93 -5.60 -4.77
CA GLN A 26 -3.00 -4.81 -3.97
C GLN A 26 -1.76 -5.63 -3.57
N PHE A 27 -1.96 -6.87 -3.11
CA PHE A 27 -0.87 -7.79 -2.78
C PHE A 27 -0.02 -8.14 -3.99
N ARG A 28 -0.65 -8.41 -5.14
CA ARG A 28 0.05 -8.70 -6.40
C ARG A 28 0.92 -7.53 -6.85
N SER A 29 0.36 -6.31 -6.84
CA SER A 29 1.11 -5.08 -7.15
C SER A 29 2.32 -4.96 -6.22
N ARG A 30 2.11 -5.07 -4.91
CA ARG A 30 3.20 -4.95 -3.93
C ARG A 30 4.26 -6.04 -4.11
N TYR A 31 3.85 -7.26 -4.43
CA TYR A 31 4.77 -8.38 -4.69
C TYR A 31 5.65 -8.09 -5.91
N LEU A 32 5.05 -7.62 -7.01
CA LEU A 32 5.81 -7.22 -8.20
C LEU A 32 6.76 -6.06 -7.89
N ASP A 33 6.28 -5.04 -7.18
CA ASP A 33 7.11 -3.89 -6.78
C ASP A 33 8.31 -4.33 -5.92
N LEU A 34 8.15 -5.33 -5.04
CA LEU A 34 9.23 -5.87 -4.23
C LEU A 34 10.36 -6.47 -5.05
N HIS A 35 10.03 -7.14 -6.16
CA HIS A 35 11.00 -7.85 -7.01
C HIS A 35 11.53 -6.99 -8.16
N CYS A 36 10.72 -6.06 -8.68
CA CYS A 36 11.06 -5.30 -9.88
C CYS A 36 11.49 -3.86 -9.61
N ALA A 37 11.21 -3.32 -8.43
CA ALA A 37 11.53 -1.95 -8.08
C ALA A 37 12.58 -1.86 -6.96
N THR A 38 13.42 -0.85 -7.04
CA THR A 38 14.36 -0.48 -5.98
C THR A 38 13.62 0.02 -4.73
N ALA A 39 14.29 0.00 -3.58
CA ALA A 39 13.72 0.50 -2.33
C ALA A 39 13.20 1.95 -2.44
N ARG A 40 13.92 2.79 -3.20
CA ARG A 40 13.55 4.18 -3.45
C ARG A 40 12.25 4.26 -4.26
N GLU A 41 12.19 3.56 -5.38
CA GLU A 41 10.99 3.52 -6.22
C GLU A 41 9.79 2.97 -5.45
N ARG A 42 9.96 1.94 -4.62
CA ARG A 42 8.89 1.43 -3.74
C ARG A 42 8.39 2.49 -2.77
N TYR A 43 9.28 3.31 -2.23
CA TYR A 43 8.89 4.41 -1.35
C TYR A 43 8.11 5.50 -2.11
N GLU A 44 8.57 5.87 -3.30
CA GLU A 44 7.87 6.85 -4.15
C GLU A 44 6.50 6.35 -4.61
N LEU A 45 6.37 5.06 -4.99
CA LEU A 45 5.10 4.43 -5.31
C LEU A 45 4.14 4.44 -4.11
N LEU A 46 4.66 4.18 -2.90
CA LEU A 46 3.88 4.27 -1.67
C LEU A 46 3.35 5.69 -1.43
N LEU A 47 4.20 6.72 -1.61
CA LEU A 47 3.79 8.12 -1.47
C LEU A 47 2.77 8.55 -2.53
N ARG A 48 2.90 8.06 -3.77
CA ARG A 48 1.90 8.30 -4.83
C ARG A 48 0.55 7.68 -4.50
N ARG A 49 0.54 6.47 -3.90
CA ARG A 49 -0.70 5.79 -3.52
C ARG A 49 -1.35 6.43 -2.28
N CYS A 50 -0.54 6.79 -1.29
CA CYS A 50 -1.00 7.37 -0.03
C CYS A 50 -0.07 8.52 0.42
N PRO A 51 -0.31 9.77 -0.03
CA PRO A 51 0.57 10.90 0.25
C PRO A 51 0.73 11.20 1.75
N GLY A 52 -0.32 10.99 2.53
CA GLY A 52 -0.34 11.26 3.98
C GLY A 52 0.27 10.16 4.85
N ILE A 53 0.64 9.01 4.29
CA ILE A 53 1.01 7.82 5.08
C ILE A 53 2.20 8.07 6.02
N VAL A 54 3.10 8.95 5.62
CA VAL A 54 4.30 9.32 6.36
C VAL A 54 4.04 10.12 7.63
N HIS A 55 2.85 10.71 7.76
CA HIS A 55 2.42 11.45 8.94
C HIS A 55 1.68 10.54 9.94
N HIS A 56 1.19 9.39 9.49
CA HIS A 56 0.38 8.47 10.29
C HIS A 56 1.16 7.26 10.81
N LEU A 57 2.27 6.91 10.17
CA LEU A 57 3.09 5.75 10.55
C LEU A 57 4.48 6.17 11.02
N ALA A 58 5.00 5.43 12.00
CA ALA A 58 6.37 5.59 12.42
C ALA A 58 7.35 5.19 11.29
N LEU A 59 8.55 5.78 11.30
CA LEU A 59 9.59 5.45 10.33
C LEU A 59 9.90 3.94 10.31
N GLN A 60 9.85 3.29 11.47
CA GLN A 60 10.14 1.87 11.61
C GLN A 60 9.09 1.00 10.92
N ASP A 61 7.81 1.33 11.03
CA ASP A 61 6.73 0.60 10.37
C ASP A 61 6.82 0.73 8.85
N LEU A 62 7.13 1.95 8.37
CA LEU A 62 7.37 2.20 6.95
C LEU A 62 8.58 1.41 6.43
N ALA A 63 9.67 1.35 7.21
CA ALA A 63 10.87 0.62 6.83
C ALA A 63 10.59 -0.90 6.75
N SER A 64 9.91 -1.45 7.75
CA SER A 64 9.44 -2.84 7.75
C SER A 64 8.54 -3.13 6.54
N PHE A 65 7.60 -2.22 6.24
CA PHE A 65 6.69 -2.38 5.10
C PHE A 65 7.42 -2.42 3.75
N LEU A 66 8.44 -1.58 3.59
CA LEU A 66 9.25 -1.48 2.37
C LEU A 66 10.38 -2.51 2.31
N CYS A 67 10.51 -3.35 3.34
CA CYS A 67 11.57 -4.35 3.50
C CYS A 67 12.98 -3.74 3.46
N VAL A 68 13.19 -2.65 4.20
CA VAL A 68 14.48 -1.96 4.33
C VAL A 68 14.80 -1.63 5.78
N THR A 69 16.05 -1.25 6.06
CA THR A 69 16.41 -0.76 7.38
C THR A 69 15.86 0.66 7.61
N PRO A 70 15.48 1.03 8.85
CA PRO A 70 15.03 2.39 9.16
C PRO A 70 16.06 3.46 8.80
N ASN A 71 17.35 3.16 8.97
CA ASN A 71 18.43 4.09 8.62
C ASN A 71 18.48 4.34 7.11
N TYR A 72 18.37 3.29 6.29
CA TYR A 72 18.35 3.44 4.84
C TYR A 72 17.12 4.21 4.36
N LEU A 73 15.94 3.95 4.94
CA LEU A 73 14.74 4.72 4.64
C LEU A 73 14.89 6.21 5.02
N SER A 74 15.58 6.51 6.13
CA SER A 74 15.89 7.89 6.54
C SER A 74 16.71 8.62 5.47
N THR A 75 17.70 7.96 4.87
CA THR A 75 18.48 8.51 3.76
C THR A 75 17.60 8.81 2.54
N ILE A 76 16.80 7.83 2.09
CA ILE A 76 15.89 8.00 0.95
C ILE A 76 14.95 9.19 1.16
N ARG A 77 14.39 9.35 2.37
CA ARG A 77 13.50 10.48 2.71
C ARG A 77 14.19 11.83 2.58
N LYS A 78 15.44 11.93 3.03
CA LYS A 78 16.24 13.16 2.91
C LYS A 78 16.47 13.49 1.45
N ASP A 79 16.94 12.52 0.66
CA ASP A 79 17.27 12.71 -0.75
C ASP A 79 16.07 13.26 -1.54
N ILE A 80 14.89 12.64 -1.38
CA ILE A 80 13.65 13.10 -2.04
C ILE A 80 13.24 14.51 -1.60
N THR A 81 13.39 14.84 -0.32
CA THR A 81 13.04 16.17 0.23
C THR A 81 13.98 17.26 -0.29
N PHE A 82 15.25 16.92 -0.55
CA PHE A 82 16.22 17.87 -1.12
C PHE A 82 16.08 18.01 -2.64
N GLU A 83 15.73 16.95 -3.35
CA GLU A 83 15.45 17.01 -4.80
C GLU A 83 14.23 17.87 -5.13
N THR A 84 13.18 17.84 -4.32
CA THR A 84 11.97 18.67 -4.52
C THR A 84 12.20 20.17 -4.28
N LYS A 85 13.32 20.56 -3.67
CA LYS A 85 13.67 21.97 -3.42
C LYS A 85 14.59 22.58 -4.49
N LYS A 86 15.02 21.80 -5.47
CA LYS A 86 15.85 22.23 -6.58
C LYS A 86 15.00 22.53 -7.81
#